data_AF-A0A2W6CAD7-F1
#
_entry.id   AF-A0A2W6CAD7-F1
#
_cell.length_a   1.000
_cell.length_b   1.000
_cell.length_c   1.000
_cell.angle_alpha   90.00
_cell.angle_beta   90.00
_cell.angle_gamma   90.00
#
_symmetry.space_group_name_H-M   'P 1'
#
loop_
_entity.id
_entity.type
_entity.pdbx_description
1 polymer ?
#
loop_
_entity_poly.entity_id
_entity_poly.type
_entity_poly.pdbx_seq_one_letter_code
_entity_poly.pdbx_strand_id
1 'polypeptide(L)'
;DGLVPPAGARARVPARAGDATRRITRTTMPSSAALLATVAGAAVHRLLSALAELPGPAGGPDCLVVRVDPLRATYHPIAGAAANEAGHSTTVDAALVGCAVLTDPELGLLPDAVCGELPQRPAALAACQSGSDTTVIGIGSTGQTAHLQAVLAAAGAVLGLVPTVGAVGADLTHAAGTVLRHRVDTLVRTGAAGLPETASWDRDPAARRWWRALTVALAVPAAMRLRALPGAWHAEVHGGTARLGWAVEHDPGTAAAIAALHAAGIAQAGTGARARFAAITGACPPPDIDPSDLEGDLGRWMWPARTRRHEPALQEAMIAITGAGPVRVDRPAGRASTAIRAAGLAVVEVAP
;
A
#
# COMPACT_ATOMS: atom_id res chain seq x y z
N ASP A 1 14.51 -21.02 -19.68
CA ASP A 1 14.43 -20.66 -18.25
C ASP A 1 14.09 -21.87 -17.41
N GLY A 2 14.57 -21.87 -16.17
CA GLY A 2 14.31 -22.90 -15.17
C GLY A 2 13.92 -22.28 -13.84
N LEU A 3 13.20 -23.04 -13.02
CA LEU A 3 12.70 -22.57 -11.73
C LEU A 3 12.87 -23.64 -10.65
N VAL A 4 13.29 -23.22 -9.47
CA VAL A 4 13.29 -24.06 -8.27
C VAL A 4 12.44 -23.38 -7.19
N PRO A 5 11.26 -23.94 -6.83
CA PRO A 5 10.39 -23.37 -5.81
C PRO A 5 11.04 -23.46 -4.42
N PRO A 6 10.63 -22.64 -3.43
CA PRO A 6 11.10 -22.76 -2.06
C PRO A 6 10.71 -24.13 -1.50
N ALA A 7 11.59 -24.65 -0.65
CA ALA A 7 11.27 -25.85 0.11
C ALA A 7 10.12 -25.58 1.09
N GLY A 8 9.43 -26.65 1.49
CA GLY A 8 8.29 -26.57 2.40
C GLY A 8 7.50 -27.87 2.41
N ALA A 9 6.39 -27.88 3.13
CA ALA A 9 5.51 -29.04 3.22
C ALA A 9 5.21 -29.59 1.81
N ARG A 10 5.41 -30.90 1.62
CA ARG A 10 5.30 -31.61 0.33
C ARG A 10 4.03 -31.27 -0.45
N ALA A 11 2.91 -31.03 0.25
CA ALA A 11 1.63 -30.65 -0.33
C ALA A 11 1.61 -29.25 -0.99
N ARG A 12 2.46 -28.32 -0.54
CA ARG A 12 2.49 -26.92 -1.01
C ARG A 12 3.46 -26.70 -2.19
N VAL A 13 4.40 -27.62 -2.43
CA VAL A 13 5.43 -27.52 -3.49
C VAL A 13 4.82 -27.47 -4.90
N PRO A 14 3.87 -28.34 -5.30
CA PRO A 14 3.27 -28.28 -6.64
C PRO A 14 2.50 -26.98 -6.91
N ALA A 15 1.80 -26.46 -5.89
CA ALA A 15 1.06 -25.20 -6.00
C ALA A 15 2.00 -24.01 -6.23
N ARG A 16 3.09 -23.93 -5.44
CA ARG A 16 4.12 -22.87 -5.57
C ARG A 16 4.87 -22.95 -6.89
N ALA A 17 5.23 -24.16 -7.34
CA ALA A 17 5.84 -24.37 -8.65
C ALA A 17 4.90 -23.90 -9.77
N GLY A 18 3.61 -24.28 -9.70
CA GLY A 18 2.60 -23.83 -10.63
C GLY A 18 2.43 -22.30 -10.67
N ASP A 19 2.42 -21.64 -9.52
CA ASP A 19 2.32 -20.17 -9.45
C ASP A 19 3.52 -19.47 -10.06
N ALA A 20 4.73 -19.94 -9.77
CA ALA A 20 5.96 -19.36 -10.27
C ALA A 20 6.12 -19.59 -11.79
N THR A 21 5.86 -20.81 -12.27
CA THR A 21 5.87 -21.13 -13.71
C THR A 21 4.84 -20.31 -14.48
N ARG A 22 3.66 -20.03 -13.89
CA ARG A 22 2.66 -19.16 -14.52
C ARG A 22 3.14 -17.71 -14.66
N ARG A 23 3.99 -17.22 -13.75
CA ARG A 23 4.43 -15.81 -13.64
C ARG A 23 5.63 -15.46 -14.50
N ILE A 24 6.50 -16.42 -14.81
CA ILE A 24 7.60 -16.19 -15.74
C ILE A 24 7.04 -15.87 -17.13
N THR A 25 7.33 -14.66 -17.62
CA THR A 25 7.02 -14.19 -18.97
C THR A 25 7.79 -15.03 -20.00
N ARG A 26 7.09 -15.57 -20.99
CA ARG A 26 7.55 -16.66 -21.88
C ARG A 26 8.54 -16.21 -22.95
N THR A 27 9.69 -16.88 -22.98
CA THR A 27 10.30 -17.40 -24.22
C THR A 27 10.86 -18.79 -23.93
N THR A 28 10.14 -19.83 -24.33
CA THR A 28 10.65 -21.22 -24.23
C THR A 28 11.72 -21.44 -25.29
N MET A 29 12.97 -21.30 -24.89
CA MET A 29 14.14 -21.74 -25.65
C MET A 29 14.44 -23.21 -25.33
N PRO A 30 15.04 -23.99 -26.26
CA PRO A 30 15.50 -25.34 -25.97
C PRO A 30 16.48 -25.34 -24.79
N SER A 31 16.33 -26.31 -23.89
CA SER A 31 17.12 -26.39 -22.65
C SER A 31 18.57 -26.76 -22.95
N SER A 32 19.52 -25.89 -22.58
CA SER A 32 20.95 -26.21 -22.54
C SER A 32 21.26 -27.16 -21.37
N ALA A 33 22.23 -28.06 -21.54
CA ALA A 33 22.71 -28.93 -20.46
C ALA A 33 23.17 -28.15 -19.22
N ALA A 34 23.71 -26.95 -19.42
CA ALA A 34 24.11 -26.05 -18.32
C ALA A 34 22.89 -25.58 -17.49
N LEU A 35 21.78 -25.24 -18.15
CA LEU A 35 20.53 -24.86 -17.47
C LEU A 35 20.01 -26.02 -16.61
N LEU A 36 19.98 -27.23 -17.17
CA LEU A 36 19.52 -28.42 -16.45
C LEU A 36 20.41 -28.73 -15.24
N ALA A 37 21.74 -28.65 -15.40
CA ALA A 37 22.68 -28.86 -14.30
C ALA A 37 22.51 -27.82 -13.19
N THR A 38 22.35 -26.54 -13.51
CA THR A 38 22.11 -25.47 -12.52
C THR A 38 20.79 -25.67 -11.79
N VAL A 39 19.70 -25.96 -12.50
CA VAL A 39 18.38 -26.20 -11.90
C VAL A 39 18.41 -27.45 -11.01
N ALA A 40 19.01 -28.55 -11.49
CA ALA A 40 19.13 -29.79 -10.73
C ALA A 40 19.99 -29.61 -9.47
N GLY A 41 21.15 -28.94 -9.57
CA GLY A 41 22.02 -28.65 -8.44
C GLY A 41 21.32 -27.79 -7.37
N ALA A 42 20.60 -26.76 -7.80
CA ALA A 42 19.83 -25.90 -6.89
C ALA A 42 18.65 -26.64 -6.24
N ALA A 43 17.97 -27.52 -6.97
CA ALA A 43 16.90 -28.37 -6.42
C ALA A 43 17.43 -29.34 -5.37
N VAL A 44 18.58 -29.99 -5.64
CA VAL A 44 19.24 -30.88 -4.67
C VAL A 44 19.68 -30.09 -3.43
N HIS A 45 20.32 -28.94 -3.60
CA HIS A 45 20.73 -28.10 -2.47
C HIS A 45 19.56 -27.72 -1.57
N ARG A 46 18.45 -27.26 -2.17
CA ARG A 46 17.23 -26.89 -1.40
C ARG A 46 16.57 -28.07 -0.72
N LEU A 47 16.57 -29.25 -1.33
CA LEU A 47 16.09 -30.47 -0.70
C LEU A 47 16.93 -30.82 0.53
N LEU A 48 18.26 -30.73 0.42
CA LEU A 48 19.19 -30.98 1.53
C LEU A 48 19.03 -29.95 2.65
N SER A 49 18.93 -28.66 2.33
CA SER A 49 18.67 -27.61 3.33
C SER A 49 17.38 -27.86 4.09
N ALA A 50 16.31 -28.26 3.40
CA ALA A 50 15.02 -28.52 4.03
C ALA A 50 15.02 -29.80 4.88
N LEU A 51 15.72 -30.85 4.44
CA LEU A 51 15.92 -32.06 5.25
C LEU A 51 16.73 -31.78 6.52
N ALA A 52 17.65 -30.82 6.46
CA ALA A 52 18.47 -30.39 7.58
C ALA A 52 17.84 -29.27 8.42
N GLU A 53 16.59 -28.88 8.14
CA GLU A 53 15.88 -27.74 8.78
C GLU A 53 16.68 -26.42 8.75
N LEU A 54 17.57 -26.28 7.76
CA LEU A 54 18.37 -25.08 7.58
C LEU A 54 17.54 -23.99 6.90
N PRO A 55 17.73 -22.71 7.28
CA PRO A 55 17.12 -21.61 6.55
C PRO A 55 17.53 -21.64 5.08
N GLY A 56 16.64 -21.18 4.20
CA GLY A 56 16.97 -21.04 2.78
C GLY A 56 18.20 -20.14 2.58
N PRO A 57 18.94 -20.27 1.48
CA PRO A 57 20.20 -19.57 1.25
C PRO A 57 20.09 -18.03 1.25
N ALA A 58 18.88 -17.47 1.15
CA ALA A 58 18.60 -16.04 1.22
C ALA A 58 17.76 -15.62 2.45
N GLY A 59 17.59 -16.49 3.44
CA GLY A 59 16.93 -16.15 4.71
C GLY A 59 15.40 -16.14 4.67
N GLY A 60 14.76 -16.44 3.53
CA GLY A 60 13.29 -16.51 3.38
C GLY A 60 12.82 -17.62 2.41
N PRO A 61 11.50 -17.80 2.24
CA PRO A 61 10.95 -18.72 1.25
C PRO A 61 11.10 -18.12 -0.16
N ASP A 62 12.32 -18.13 -0.69
CA ASP A 62 12.63 -17.57 -2.00
C ASP A 62 12.53 -18.61 -3.10
N CYS A 63 12.17 -18.21 -4.30
CA CYS A 63 12.21 -18.99 -5.52
C CYS A 63 13.50 -18.72 -6.30
N LEU A 64 14.19 -19.73 -6.79
CA LEU A 64 15.33 -19.52 -7.69
C LEU A 64 14.81 -19.46 -9.13
N VAL A 65 15.10 -18.37 -9.84
CA VAL A 65 14.86 -18.26 -11.27
C VAL A 65 16.20 -18.34 -12.00
N VAL A 66 16.27 -19.22 -13.01
CA VAL A 66 17.47 -19.43 -13.82
C VAL A 66 17.17 -19.05 -15.27
N ARG A 67 17.90 -18.08 -15.82
CA ARG A 67 17.81 -17.65 -17.23
C ARG A 67 19.02 -18.18 -18.00
N VAL A 68 18.85 -18.39 -19.31
CA VAL A 68 19.91 -18.94 -20.18
C VAL A 68 20.68 -17.85 -20.93
N ASP A 69 20.06 -16.69 -21.14
CA ASP A 69 20.63 -15.61 -21.94
C ASP A 69 20.38 -14.22 -21.31
N PRO A 70 21.38 -13.64 -20.61
CA PRO A 70 22.61 -14.29 -20.16
C PRO A 70 22.33 -15.40 -19.13
N LEU A 71 23.24 -16.39 -19.00
CA LEU A 71 23.12 -17.43 -17.98
C LEU A 71 23.23 -16.78 -16.59
N ARG A 72 22.11 -16.71 -15.87
CA ARG A 72 22.05 -16.14 -14.51
C ARG A 72 21.08 -16.92 -13.64
N ALA A 73 21.36 -16.96 -12.34
CA ALA A 73 20.50 -17.57 -11.34
C ALA A 73 20.28 -16.57 -10.20
N THR A 74 19.03 -16.16 -10.00
CA THR A 74 18.64 -15.11 -9.04
C THR A 74 17.55 -15.61 -8.11
N TYR A 75 17.64 -15.24 -6.83
CA TYR A 75 16.62 -15.56 -5.84
C TYR A 75 15.56 -14.45 -5.84
N HIS A 76 14.30 -14.86 -5.89
CA HIS A 76 13.14 -13.99 -5.96
C HIS A 76 12.19 -14.33 -4.81
N PRO A 77 11.70 -13.34 -4.06
CA PRO A 77 10.74 -13.60 -3.00
C PRO A 77 9.47 -14.20 -3.61
N ILE A 78 8.97 -15.30 -3.05
CA ILE A 78 7.70 -15.87 -3.47
C ILE A 78 6.71 -15.91 -2.32
N ALA A 79 5.49 -15.58 -2.69
CA ALA A 79 4.33 -15.66 -1.84
C ALA A 79 4.14 -17.08 -1.27
N GLY A 80 4.15 -17.23 0.06
CA GLY A 80 3.49 -18.36 0.73
C GLY A 80 4.19 -18.96 1.93
N ALA A 81 3.52 -18.89 3.08
CA ALA A 81 2.99 -20.01 3.90
C ALA A 81 2.78 -19.57 5.35
N ALA A 82 3.69 -18.73 5.88
CA ALA A 82 3.59 -18.17 7.22
C ALA A 82 2.68 -16.94 7.29
N ALA A 83 2.55 -16.17 6.19
CA ALA A 83 1.76 -14.94 6.12
C ALA A 83 0.23 -15.14 6.20
N ASN A 84 -0.28 -16.37 6.06
CA ASN A 84 -1.71 -16.67 6.20
C ASN A 84 -2.08 -17.22 7.59
N GLU A 85 -1.10 -17.61 8.40
CA GLU A 85 -1.33 -18.24 9.72
C GLU A 85 -0.95 -17.30 10.88
N ALA A 86 0.02 -16.39 10.68
CA ALA A 86 0.27 -15.25 11.56
C ALA A 86 -0.47 -14.04 11.01
N GLY A 87 -1.32 -13.40 11.82
CA GLY A 87 -2.18 -12.31 11.40
C GLY A 87 -1.47 -11.19 10.63
N HIS A 88 -2.22 -10.62 9.70
CA HIS A 88 -2.11 -9.27 9.13
C HIS A 88 -0.94 -8.40 9.58
N SER A 89 -0.20 -7.84 8.61
CA SER A 89 0.90 -6.93 8.84
C SER A 89 0.58 -5.83 9.86
N THR A 90 1.23 -5.87 11.02
CA THR A 90 1.01 -4.90 12.09
C THR A 90 1.83 -3.62 11.92
N THR A 91 2.83 -3.62 11.03
CA THR A 91 3.74 -2.50 10.77
C THR A 91 3.88 -2.21 9.27
N VAL A 92 4.44 -1.05 8.91
CA VAL A 92 4.78 -0.69 7.52
C VAL A 92 5.83 -1.63 6.96
N ASP A 93 6.86 -1.97 7.74
CA ASP A 93 7.96 -2.81 7.27
C ASP A 93 7.50 -4.22 6.91
N ALA A 94 6.62 -4.82 7.70
CA ALA A 94 6.01 -6.10 7.38
C ALA A 94 5.15 -6.02 6.10
N ALA A 95 4.48 -4.89 5.84
CA ALA A 95 3.67 -4.70 4.63
C ALA A 95 4.57 -4.51 3.40
N LEU A 96 5.73 -3.86 3.57
CA LEU A 96 6.72 -3.67 2.51
C LEU A 96 7.37 -4.99 2.07
N VAL A 97 7.49 -5.98 2.96
CA VAL A 97 7.89 -7.34 2.55
C VAL A 97 6.87 -7.93 1.55
N GLY A 98 5.58 -7.72 1.80
CA GLY A 98 4.51 -8.08 0.86
C GLY A 98 4.58 -7.28 -0.45
N CYS A 99 4.88 -5.99 -0.39
CA CYS A 99 5.12 -5.16 -1.57
C CYS A 99 6.28 -5.70 -2.42
N ALA A 100 7.40 -6.09 -1.81
CA ALA A 100 8.56 -6.64 -2.53
C ALA A 100 8.22 -7.92 -3.31
N VAL A 101 7.30 -8.76 -2.80
CA VAL A 101 6.78 -9.93 -3.54
C VAL A 101 5.93 -9.51 -4.74
N LEU A 102 5.17 -8.41 -4.62
CA LEU A 102 4.33 -7.89 -5.70
C LEU A 102 5.10 -7.10 -6.74
N THR A 103 6.21 -6.48 -6.36
CA THR A 103 7.04 -5.64 -7.22
C THR A 103 8.29 -6.33 -7.74
N ASP A 104 8.47 -7.62 -7.43
CA ASP A 104 9.61 -8.39 -7.92
C ASP A 104 9.70 -8.34 -9.46
N PRO A 105 10.86 -8.01 -10.04
CA PRO A 105 10.98 -7.77 -11.48
C PRO A 105 10.75 -9.01 -12.35
N GLU A 106 10.85 -10.23 -11.80
CA GLU A 106 10.64 -11.47 -12.57
C GLU A 106 9.34 -12.20 -12.22
N LEU A 107 8.86 -12.11 -10.98
CA LEU A 107 7.72 -12.83 -10.44
C LEU A 107 6.59 -11.91 -9.91
N GLY A 108 6.81 -10.60 -9.90
CA GLY A 108 5.85 -9.60 -9.43
C GLY A 108 4.67 -9.42 -10.36
N LEU A 109 3.63 -8.78 -9.84
CA LEU A 109 2.46 -8.33 -10.61
C LEU A 109 2.62 -6.89 -11.13
N LEU A 110 3.42 -6.11 -10.42
CA LEU A 110 3.61 -4.68 -10.62
C LEU A 110 5.09 -4.41 -10.83
N PRO A 111 5.45 -3.34 -11.55
CA PRO A 111 6.79 -2.78 -11.43
C PRO A 111 6.99 -2.17 -10.05
N ASP A 112 8.25 -2.02 -9.66
CA ASP A 112 8.59 -1.41 -8.38
C ASP A 112 8.17 0.06 -8.26
N ALA A 113 7.81 0.45 -7.04
CA ALA A 113 7.49 1.84 -6.74
C ALA A 113 8.79 2.61 -6.50
N VAL A 114 9.10 3.53 -7.41
CA VAL A 114 10.35 4.27 -7.40
C VAL A 114 10.11 5.76 -7.14
N CYS A 115 11.02 6.40 -6.41
CA CYS A 115 11.01 7.86 -6.27
C CYS A 115 11.29 8.54 -7.61
N GLY A 116 12.23 8.00 -8.40
CA GLY A 116 12.66 8.58 -9.68
C GLY A 116 13.03 10.06 -9.55
N GLU A 117 12.59 10.86 -10.52
CA GLU A 117 12.76 12.32 -10.54
C GLU A 117 11.72 13.08 -9.68
N LEU A 118 10.88 12.37 -8.93
CA LEU A 118 9.87 13.04 -8.10
C LEU A 118 10.58 13.84 -6.99
N PRO A 119 10.22 15.11 -6.78
CA PRO A 119 10.70 15.87 -5.62
C PRO A 119 10.38 15.11 -4.33
N GLN A 120 11.32 15.09 -3.39
CA GLN A 120 11.22 14.32 -2.14
C GLN A 120 11.02 15.20 -0.90
N ARG A 121 10.76 16.50 -1.09
CA ARG A 121 10.54 17.47 -0.01
C ARG A 121 9.48 18.50 -0.42
N PRO A 122 8.61 18.93 0.52
CA PRO A 122 8.54 18.51 1.93
C PRO A 122 7.95 17.12 2.21
N ALA A 123 7.14 16.55 1.31
CA ALA A 123 6.59 15.19 1.43
C ALA A 123 7.44 14.18 0.65
N ALA A 124 7.42 12.91 1.04
CA ALA A 124 8.03 11.85 0.25
C ALA A 124 7.04 11.37 -0.82
N LEU A 125 7.54 11.10 -2.03
CA LEU A 125 6.74 10.69 -3.17
C LEU A 125 7.34 9.43 -3.81
N ALA A 126 6.49 8.49 -4.20
CA ALA A 126 6.87 7.32 -4.99
C ALA A 126 5.85 7.09 -6.10
N ALA A 127 6.31 6.69 -7.29
CA ALA A 127 5.45 6.34 -8.41
C ALA A 127 5.50 4.84 -8.69
N CYS A 128 4.33 4.24 -8.90
CA CYS A 128 4.18 2.87 -9.37
C CYS A 128 3.28 2.86 -10.60
N GLN A 129 3.68 2.17 -11.66
CA GLN A 129 2.82 2.00 -12.83
C GLN A 129 1.79 0.90 -12.58
N SER A 130 0.55 1.16 -12.98
CA SER A 130 -0.54 0.20 -13.01
C SER A 130 -0.97 0.03 -14.46
N GLY A 131 -0.55 -1.07 -15.09
CA GLY A 131 -0.77 -1.28 -16.53
C GLY A 131 0.06 -0.36 -17.43
N SER A 132 -0.36 -0.17 -18.68
CA SER A 132 0.40 0.56 -19.70
C SER A 132 0.36 2.09 -19.55
N ASP A 133 -0.72 2.65 -19.00
CA ASP A 133 -1.00 4.09 -19.13
C ASP A 133 -1.36 4.79 -17.82
N THR A 134 -1.38 4.09 -16.68
CA THR A 134 -1.76 4.68 -15.39
C THR A 134 -0.58 4.68 -14.43
N THR A 135 -0.06 5.87 -14.12
CA THR A 135 0.88 6.04 -13.01
C THR A 135 0.12 6.36 -11.74
N VAL A 136 0.43 5.65 -10.66
CA VAL A 136 -0.07 5.95 -9.31
C VAL A 136 1.04 6.56 -8.49
N ILE A 137 0.80 7.73 -7.89
CA ILE A 137 1.73 8.40 -6.99
C ILE A 137 1.26 8.19 -5.55
N GLY A 138 2.08 7.52 -4.76
CA GLY A 138 1.96 7.46 -3.32
C GLY A 138 2.60 8.68 -2.67
N ILE A 139 1.94 9.19 -1.62
CA ILE A 139 2.40 10.33 -0.83
C ILE A 139 2.55 9.86 0.61
N GLY A 140 3.68 10.20 1.22
CA GLY A 140 3.98 9.81 2.59
C GLY A 140 4.77 10.86 3.36
N SER A 141 4.76 10.72 4.68
CA SER A 141 5.69 11.46 5.54
C SER A 141 7.13 10.91 5.44
N THR A 142 7.27 9.68 4.95
CA THR A 142 8.53 8.95 4.72
C THR A 142 8.52 8.27 3.36
N GLY A 143 9.70 7.93 2.81
CA GLY A 143 9.80 7.18 1.55
C GLY A 143 9.09 5.81 1.61
N GLN A 144 9.18 5.13 2.76
CA GLN A 144 8.51 3.85 3.00
C GLN A 144 6.97 3.96 2.92
N THR A 145 6.39 4.99 3.55
CA THR A 145 4.94 5.20 3.49
C THR A 145 4.48 5.61 2.09
N ALA A 146 5.24 6.46 1.40
CA ALA A 146 4.97 6.82 0.01
C ALA A 146 5.01 5.58 -0.92
N HIS A 147 6.03 4.74 -0.76
CA HIS A 147 6.18 3.49 -1.51
C HIS A 147 5.00 2.54 -1.26
N LEU A 148 4.69 2.27 0.01
CA LEU A 148 3.57 1.40 0.39
C LEU A 148 2.26 1.88 -0.24
N GLN A 149 1.94 3.18 -0.12
CA GLN A 149 0.72 3.75 -0.68
C GLN A 149 0.66 3.64 -2.22
N ALA A 150 1.79 3.87 -2.91
CA ALA A 150 1.87 3.72 -4.36
C ALA A 150 1.58 2.28 -4.81
N VAL A 151 2.22 1.29 -4.18
CA VAL A 151 2.05 -0.13 -4.52
C VAL A 151 0.62 -0.60 -4.25
N LEU A 152 0.06 -0.27 -3.08
CA LEU A 152 -1.31 -0.69 -2.72
C LEU A 152 -2.35 -0.11 -3.67
N ALA A 153 -2.25 1.18 -3.99
CA ALA A 153 -3.18 1.82 -4.92
C ALA A 153 -3.00 1.33 -6.36
N ALA A 154 -1.76 1.05 -6.80
CA ALA A 154 -1.50 0.43 -8.10
C ALA A 154 -2.05 -1.01 -8.19
N ALA A 155 -1.93 -1.79 -7.11
CA ALA A 155 -2.51 -3.12 -7.00
C ALA A 155 -4.05 -3.09 -7.08
N GLY A 156 -4.69 -2.12 -6.41
CA GLY A 156 -6.13 -1.91 -6.52
C GLY A 156 -6.57 -1.56 -7.95
N ALA A 157 -5.78 -0.73 -8.65
CA ALA A 157 -6.03 -0.41 -10.05
C ALA A 157 -5.84 -1.62 -10.99
N VAL A 158 -4.86 -2.49 -10.76
CA VAL A 158 -4.71 -3.77 -11.50
C VAL A 158 -5.91 -4.69 -11.31
N LEU A 159 -6.52 -4.68 -10.12
CA LEU A 159 -7.75 -5.41 -9.84
C LEU A 159 -9.02 -4.74 -10.39
N GLY A 160 -8.92 -3.54 -10.97
CA GLY A 160 -10.09 -2.79 -11.45
C GLY A 160 -11.01 -2.29 -10.32
N LEU A 161 -10.49 -2.13 -9.09
CA LEU A 161 -11.30 -1.73 -7.95
C LEU A 161 -11.71 -0.25 -8.04
N VAL A 162 -13.01 -0.01 -7.90
CA VAL A 162 -13.55 1.34 -7.72
C VAL A 162 -13.33 1.75 -6.26
N PRO A 163 -12.77 2.93 -5.94
CA PRO A 163 -12.32 3.26 -4.59
C PRO A 163 -13.41 3.29 -3.52
N THR A 164 -14.65 3.54 -3.93
CA THR A 164 -15.83 3.50 -3.05
C THR A 164 -16.38 2.09 -2.86
N VAL A 165 -15.90 1.11 -3.62
CA VAL A 165 -16.37 -0.28 -3.58
C VAL A 165 -15.29 -1.20 -3.02
N GLY A 166 -14.02 -1.01 -3.34
CA GLY A 166 -12.95 -1.89 -2.89
C GLY A 166 -11.58 -1.22 -2.82
N ALA A 167 -10.69 -1.82 -2.04
CA ALA A 167 -9.30 -1.38 -1.90
C ALA A 167 -8.37 -2.55 -1.59
N VAL A 168 -7.08 -2.33 -1.88
CA VAL A 168 -5.98 -3.16 -1.37
C VAL A 168 -5.35 -2.41 -0.20
N GLY A 169 -5.09 -3.10 0.89
CA GLY A 169 -4.48 -2.55 2.09
C GLY A 169 -3.35 -3.43 2.62
N ALA A 170 -2.54 -2.84 3.48
CA ALA A 170 -1.52 -3.58 4.25
C ALA A 170 -2.15 -4.69 5.10
N ASP A 171 -3.36 -4.46 5.57
CA ASP A 171 -4.22 -5.41 6.27
C ASP A 171 -5.71 -5.08 6.06
N LEU A 172 -6.59 -5.90 6.62
CA LEU A 172 -8.05 -5.72 6.49
C LEU A 172 -8.51 -4.37 7.03
N THR A 173 -7.96 -3.94 8.16
CA THR A 173 -8.28 -2.66 8.78
C THR A 173 -7.91 -1.50 7.85
N HIS A 174 -6.71 -1.48 7.28
CA HIS A 174 -6.28 -0.47 6.33
C HIS A 174 -7.13 -0.49 5.06
N ALA A 175 -7.37 -1.67 4.49
CA ALA A 175 -8.16 -1.80 3.27
C ALA A 175 -9.60 -1.30 3.48
N ALA A 176 -10.25 -1.71 4.57
CA ALA A 176 -11.61 -1.27 4.94
C ALA A 176 -11.67 0.23 5.20
N GLY A 177 -10.72 0.74 5.98
CA GLY A 177 -10.60 2.16 6.31
C GLY A 177 -10.46 3.02 5.07
N THR A 178 -9.70 2.56 4.06
CA THR A 178 -9.55 3.27 2.78
C THR A 178 -10.86 3.35 2.00
N VAL A 179 -11.59 2.24 1.85
CA VAL A 179 -12.88 2.23 1.12
C VAL A 179 -13.92 3.12 1.81
N LEU A 180 -14.04 3.01 3.13
CA LEU A 180 -15.02 3.77 3.90
C LEU A 180 -14.75 5.28 3.83
N ARG A 181 -13.49 5.71 3.92
CA ARG A 181 -13.11 7.13 3.75
C ARG A 181 -13.47 7.64 2.36
N HIS A 182 -13.26 6.85 1.31
CA HIS A 182 -13.69 7.21 -0.06
C HIS A 182 -15.22 7.33 -0.21
N ARG A 183 -15.99 6.45 0.44
CA ARG A 183 -17.46 6.55 0.45
C ARG A 183 -17.93 7.82 1.17
N VAL A 184 -17.38 8.11 2.35
CA VAL A 184 -17.68 9.34 3.08
C VAL A 184 -17.32 10.58 2.26
N ASP A 185 -16.13 10.63 1.66
CA ASP A 185 -15.72 11.74 0.78
C ASP A 185 -16.73 11.95 -0.36
N THR A 186 -17.18 10.86 -0.98
CA THR A 186 -18.16 10.93 -2.07
C THR A 186 -19.49 11.51 -1.59
N LEU A 187 -20.01 11.07 -0.44
CA LEU A 187 -21.25 11.59 0.14
C LEU A 187 -21.17 13.07 0.52
N VAL A 188 -20.06 13.48 1.15
CA VAL A 188 -19.84 14.89 1.50
C VAL A 188 -19.80 15.76 0.24
N ARG A 189 -19.11 15.30 -0.81
CA ARG A 189 -19.04 16.02 -2.09
C ARG A 189 -20.38 16.14 -2.81
N THR A 190 -21.25 15.14 -2.70
CA THR A 190 -22.60 15.19 -3.27
C THR A 190 -23.58 15.98 -2.39
N GLY A 191 -23.11 16.60 -1.30
CA GLY A 191 -23.92 17.45 -0.42
C GLY A 191 -24.78 16.69 0.59
N ALA A 192 -24.53 15.39 0.78
CA ALA A 192 -25.38 14.52 1.57
C ALA A 192 -25.01 14.45 3.07
N ALA A 193 -23.87 15.03 3.50
CA ALA A 193 -23.41 14.90 4.88
C ALA A 193 -22.60 16.09 5.42
N GLY A 194 -22.83 16.39 6.70
CA GLY A 194 -22.01 17.26 7.56
C GLY A 194 -22.43 18.73 7.60
N LEU A 195 -22.35 19.33 8.78
CA LEU A 195 -22.43 20.78 8.96
C LEU A 195 -21.00 21.35 8.81
N PRO A 196 -20.83 22.50 8.12
CA PRO A 196 -19.57 23.23 8.19
C PRO A 196 -19.34 23.62 9.65
N GLU A 197 -18.21 23.22 10.23
CA GLU A 197 -17.88 23.53 11.62
C GLU A 197 -16.51 24.18 11.72
N THR A 198 -16.42 25.23 12.55
CA THR A 198 -15.17 25.90 12.89
C THR A 198 -14.52 25.19 14.08
N ALA A 199 -13.93 24.03 13.84
CA ALA A 199 -13.03 23.39 14.81
C ALA A 199 -11.60 23.90 14.63
N SER A 200 -10.90 24.09 15.76
CA SER A 200 -9.49 24.50 15.79
C SER A 200 -8.60 23.29 15.50
N TRP A 201 -8.16 23.17 14.25
CA TRP A 201 -7.15 22.19 13.80
C TRP A 201 -5.72 22.71 13.94
N ASP A 202 -5.56 24.03 14.03
CA ASP A 202 -4.29 24.74 14.11
C ASP A 202 -3.52 24.46 15.41
N ARG A 203 -4.15 23.82 16.40
CA ARG A 203 -3.48 23.32 17.62
C ARG A 203 -2.73 22.02 17.39
N ASP A 204 -3.03 21.27 16.34
CA ASP A 204 -2.33 20.03 16.02
C ASP A 204 -0.94 20.30 15.39
N PRO A 205 0.16 19.76 15.96
CA PRO A 205 1.51 19.98 15.43
C PRO A 205 1.73 19.45 14.01
N ALA A 206 1.20 18.27 13.67
CA ALA A 206 1.31 17.70 12.33
C ALA A 206 0.54 18.55 11.33
N ALA A 207 -0.68 18.98 11.69
CA ALA A 207 -1.48 19.86 10.85
C ALA A 207 -0.77 21.18 10.58
N ARG A 208 -0.21 21.84 11.60
CA ARG A 208 0.60 23.05 11.41
C ARG A 208 1.80 22.83 10.51
N ARG A 209 2.54 21.73 10.70
CA ARG A 209 3.73 21.43 9.90
C ARG A 209 3.38 21.29 8.43
N TRP A 210 2.38 20.45 8.11
CA TRP A 210 2.00 20.20 6.72
C TRP A 210 1.31 21.40 6.09
N TRP A 211 0.54 22.17 6.88
CA TRP A 211 -0.01 23.44 6.42
C TRP A 211 1.09 24.46 6.07
N ARG A 212 2.12 24.58 6.91
CA ARG A 212 3.29 25.45 6.64
C ARG A 212 4.08 24.94 5.43
N ALA A 213 4.23 23.62 5.29
CA ALA A 213 4.88 23.02 4.14
C ALA A 213 4.16 23.39 2.83
N LEU A 214 2.83 23.31 2.81
CA LEU A 214 2.01 23.70 1.66
C LEU A 214 2.05 25.22 1.38
N THR A 215 1.79 26.04 2.40
CA THR A 215 1.55 27.48 2.21
C THR A 215 2.83 28.32 2.19
N VAL A 216 3.87 27.90 2.91
CA VAL A 216 5.14 28.64 3.00
C VAL A 216 6.21 28.01 2.13
N ALA A 217 6.47 26.70 2.25
CA ALA A 217 7.57 26.08 1.51
C ALA A 217 7.25 25.88 0.01
N LEU A 218 6.02 25.50 -0.30
CA LEU A 218 5.53 25.35 -1.68
C LEU A 218 4.82 26.61 -2.20
N ALA A 219 4.67 27.64 -1.36
CA ALA A 219 4.01 28.90 -1.70
C ALA A 219 2.60 28.75 -2.32
N VAL A 220 1.86 27.71 -1.92
CA VAL A 220 0.52 27.45 -2.47
C VAL A 220 -0.52 28.24 -1.69
N PRO A 221 -1.27 29.16 -2.34
CA PRO A 221 -2.39 29.83 -1.70
C PRO A 221 -3.55 28.83 -1.52
N ALA A 222 -3.68 28.30 -0.30
CA ALA A 222 -4.64 27.27 0.02
C ALA A 222 -5.60 27.66 1.14
N ALA A 223 -6.80 27.08 1.14
CA ALA A 223 -7.79 27.17 2.21
C ALA A 223 -8.17 25.78 2.71
N MET A 224 -8.30 25.64 4.04
CA MET A 224 -8.77 24.42 4.70
C MET A 224 -10.25 24.56 5.03
N ARG A 225 -11.03 23.51 4.76
CA ARG A 225 -12.44 23.38 5.18
C ARG A 225 -12.58 22.14 6.03
N LEU A 226 -13.26 22.28 7.17
CA LEU A 226 -13.60 21.18 8.06
C LEU A 226 -15.11 21.03 8.15
N ARG A 227 -15.55 19.78 8.22
CA ARG A 227 -16.94 19.40 8.43
C ARG A 227 -16.99 18.34 9.51
N ALA A 228 -17.81 18.58 10.51
CA ALA A 228 -18.13 17.55 11.48
C ALA A 228 -19.14 16.58 10.90
N LEU A 229 -18.89 15.30 11.15
CA LEU A 229 -19.75 14.19 10.84
C LEU A 229 -20.05 13.43 12.14
N PRO A 230 -21.11 12.61 12.20
CA PRO A 230 -21.36 11.75 13.35
C PRO A 230 -20.17 10.79 13.61
N GLY A 231 -19.36 11.10 14.62
CA GLY A 231 -18.19 10.30 15.00
C GLY A 231 -16.96 10.42 14.10
N ALA A 232 -16.93 11.39 13.18
CA ALA A 232 -15.81 11.61 12.25
C ALA A 232 -15.68 13.08 11.85
N TRP A 233 -14.54 13.43 11.26
CA TRP A 233 -14.25 14.74 10.71
C TRP A 233 -13.77 14.61 9.27
N HIS A 234 -14.35 15.41 8.37
CA HIS A 234 -13.89 15.51 6.99
C HIS A 234 -13.14 16.83 6.81
N ALA A 235 -11.92 16.74 6.28
CA ALA A 235 -11.08 17.89 5.96
C ALA A 235 -10.86 17.96 4.45
N GLU A 236 -10.91 19.16 3.89
CA GLU A 236 -10.53 19.43 2.50
C GLU A 236 -9.60 20.62 2.40
N VAL A 237 -8.58 20.49 1.56
CA VAL A 237 -7.69 21.58 1.18
C VAL A 237 -7.96 21.97 -0.26
N HIS A 238 -8.19 23.26 -0.48
CA HIS A 238 -8.48 23.84 -1.79
C HIS A 238 -7.43 24.87 -2.17
N GLY A 239 -6.97 24.86 -3.41
CA GLY A 239 -6.13 25.89 -4.03
C GLY A 239 -6.89 26.55 -5.18
N GLY A 240 -7.39 27.77 -4.97
CA GLY A 240 -8.35 28.38 -5.87
C GLY A 240 -9.64 27.55 -5.99
N THR A 241 -9.96 27.08 -7.20
CA THR A 241 -11.11 26.21 -7.47
C THR A 241 -10.79 24.71 -7.42
N ALA A 242 -9.51 24.35 -7.34
CA ALA A 242 -9.07 22.95 -7.34
C ALA A 242 -8.98 22.39 -5.93
N ARG A 243 -9.53 21.19 -5.71
CA ARG A 243 -9.28 20.43 -4.49
C ARG A 243 -7.88 19.81 -4.55
N LEU A 244 -7.03 20.16 -3.60
CA LEU A 244 -5.64 19.69 -3.51
C LEU A 244 -5.48 18.48 -2.60
N GLY A 245 -6.35 18.29 -1.61
CA GLY A 245 -6.27 17.17 -0.68
C GLY A 245 -7.52 17.03 0.16
N TRP A 246 -7.71 15.86 0.75
CA TRP A 246 -8.82 15.58 1.65
C TRP A 246 -8.47 14.41 2.59
N ALA A 247 -9.19 14.30 3.71
CA ALA A 247 -9.13 13.18 4.64
C ALA A 247 -10.42 13.05 5.45
N VAL A 248 -10.67 11.85 5.98
CA VAL A 248 -11.74 11.58 6.96
C VAL A 248 -11.14 10.85 8.15
N GLU A 249 -11.18 11.47 9.33
CA GLU A 249 -10.48 10.97 10.52
C GLU A 249 -11.30 11.23 11.80
N HIS A 250 -10.90 10.61 12.92
CA HIS A 250 -11.69 10.65 14.16
C HIS A 250 -11.73 12.04 14.84
N ASP A 251 -10.73 12.89 14.58
CA ASP A 251 -10.59 14.22 15.16
C ASP A 251 -10.18 15.25 14.09
N PRO A 252 -10.47 16.55 14.30
CA PRO A 252 -10.25 17.58 13.30
C PRO A 252 -8.76 17.85 13.01
N GLY A 253 -7.89 17.69 14.00
CA GLY A 253 -6.45 17.90 13.86
C GLY A 253 -5.81 16.86 12.95
N THR A 254 -6.11 15.59 13.19
CA THR A 254 -5.68 14.48 12.33
C THR A 254 -6.22 14.61 10.91
N ALA A 255 -7.53 14.91 10.75
CA ALA A 255 -8.13 15.09 9.44
C ALA A 255 -7.42 16.22 8.67
N ALA A 256 -7.18 17.37 9.32
CA ALA A 256 -6.46 18.49 8.73
C ALA A 256 -5.00 18.13 8.39
N ALA A 257 -4.30 17.39 9.25
CA ALA A 257 -2.92 16.97 9.02
C ALA A 257 -2.77 16.06 7.79
N ILE A 258 -3.63 15.05 7.67
CA ILE A 258 -3.60 14.12 6.52
C ILE A 258 -4.03 14.85 5.24
N ALA A 259 -5.07 15.69 5.29
CA ALA A 259 -5.50 16.48 4.13
C ALA A 259 -4.41 17.47 3.67
N ALA A 260 -3.70 18.11 4.60
CA ALA A 260 -2.59 19.03 4.31
C ALA A 260 -1.36 18.29 3.76
N LEU A 261 -1.00 17.11 4.29
CA LEU A 261 0.06 16.27 3.75
C LEU A 261 -0.27 15.84 2.30
N HIS A 262 -1.50 15.39 2.08
CA HIS A 262 -1.97 15.01 0.75
C HIS A 262 -1.89 16.18 -0.23
N ALA A 263 -2.36 17.36 0.19
CA ALA A 263 -2.27 18.58 -0.62
C ALA A 263 -0.84 19.04 -0.90
N ALA A 264 0.06 18.95 0.09
CA ALA A 264 1.47 19.24 -0.10
C ALA A 264 2.11 18.29 -1.11
N GLY A 265 1.82 16.99 -1.01
CA GLY A 265 2.31 15.98 -1.97
C GLY A 265 1.79 16.20 -3.39
N ILE A 266 0.51 16.54 -3.56
CA ILE A 266 -0.08 16.85 -4.87
C ILE A 266 0.54 18.11 -5.47
N ALA A 267 0.66 19.19 -4.69
CA ALA A 267 1.28 20.43 -5.15
C ALA A 267 2.75 20.23 -5.53
N GLN A 268 3.48 19.46 -4.73
CA GLN A 268 4.88 19.13 -4.94
C GLN A 268 5.11 18.26 -6.18
N ALA A 269 4.23 17.28 -6.45
CA ALA A 269 4.31 16.43 -7.64
C ALA A 269 4.06 17.22 -8.95
N GLY A 270 3.34 18.34 -8.87
CA GLY A 270 3.04 19.21 -10.00
C GLY A 270 1.88 18.72 -10.88
N THR A 271 1.33 19.63 -11.68
CA THR A 271 0.14 19.42 -12.53
C THR A 271 0.40 18.65 -13.83
N GLY A 272 1.66 18.32 -14.13
CA GLY A 272 2.07 17.66 -15.38
C GLY A 272 1.87 16.15 -15.40
N ALA A 273 1.58 15.53 -14.25
CA ALA A 273 1.42 14.09 -14.19
C ALA A 273 -0.03 13.70 -14.54
N ARG A 274 -0.22 12.92 -15.61
CA ARG A 274 -1.42 12.08 -15.81
C ARG A 274 -1.43 10.94 -14.79
N ALA A 275 -1.21 11.28 -13.52
CA ALA A 275 -1.07 10.34 -12.43
C ALA A 275 -2.27 10.43 -11.50
N ARG A 276 -2.62 9.29 -10.94
CA ARG A 276 -3.58 9.19 -9.86
C ARG A 276 -2.84 9.23 -8.53
N PHE A 277 -3.28 10.06 -7.60
CA PHE A 277 -2.73 10.09 -6.25
C PHE A 277 -3.42 9.06 -5.36
N ALA A 278 -2.62 8.29 -4.61
CA ALA A 278 -3.12 7.37 -3.61
C ALA A 278 -3.72 8.15 -2.42
N ALA A 279 -4.87 7.70 -1.91
CA ALA A 279 -5.45 8.30 -0.73
C ALA A 279 -4.61 7.94 0.50
N ILE A 280 -4.29 8.95 1.31
CA ILE A 280 -3.60 8.77 2.58
C ILE A 280 -4.65 8.57 3.68
N THR A 281 -4.46 7.58 4.55
CA THR A 281 -5.43 7.27 5.62
C THR A 281 -4.73 7.03 6.95
N GLY A 282 -5.38 7.42 8.05
CA GLY A 282 -4.94 7.10 9.41
C GLY A 282 -4.97 5.60 9.73
N ALA A 283 -5.59 4.78 8.88
CA ALA A 283 -5.63 3.33 8.99
C ALA A 283 -4.31 2.65 8.56
N CYS A 284 -3.41 3.39 7.90
CA CYS A 284 -2.09 2.89 7.53
C CYS A 284 -1.36 2.35 8.78
N PRO A 285 -0.72 1.17 8.70
CA PRO A 285 0.09 0.67 9.81
C PRO A 285 1.14 1.70 10.23
N PRO A 286 1.50 1.74 11.53
CA PRO A 286 2.64 2.55 11.96
C PRO A 286 3.94 1.96 11.40
N PRO A 287 4.98 2.79 11.20
CA PRO A 287 6.33 2.28 10.99
C PRO A 287 6.77 1.44 12.21
N ASP A 288 7.70 0.49 12.03
CA ASP A 288 8.27 -0.29 13.13
C ASP A 288 9.26 0.58 13.94
N ILE A 289 8.70 1.50 14.70
CA ILE A 289 9.39 2.44 15.56
C ILE A 289 8.91 2.19 16.99
N ASP A 290 9.82 2.32 17.96
CA ASP A 290 9.47 2.23 19.37
C ASP A 290 8.26 3.15 19.67
N PRO A 291 7.19 2.63 20.30
CA PRO A 291 6.02 3.44 20.62
C PRO A 291 6.35 4.74 21.37
N SER A 292 7.43 4.77 22.15
CA SER A 292 7.91 5.96 22.86
C SER A 292 8.43 7.05 21.91
N ASP A 293 9.05 6.68 20.79
CA ASP A 293 9.53 7.60 19.75
C ASP A 293 8.39 8.16 18.89
N LEU A 294 7.33 7.37 18.68
CA LEU A 294 6.09 7.83 18.04
C LEU A 294 5.30 8.80 18.93
N GLU A 295 5.37 8.63 20.25
CA GLU A 295 4.71 9.51 21.23
C GLU A 295 5.54 10.74 21.61
N GLY A 296 6.85 10.72 21.32
CA GLY A 296 7.76 11.86 21.40
C GLY A 296 7.47 12.94 20.37
N ASP A 297 8.17 14.07 20.48
CA ASP A 297 7.90 15.23 19.64
C ASP A 297 7.98 14.89 18.15
N LEU A 298 9.07 14.25 17.70
CA LEU A 298 9.29 13.93 16.28
C LEU A 298 8.17 13.11 15.64
N GLY A 299 7.63 12.10 16.35
CA GLY A 299 6.50 11.31 15.88
C GLY A 299 5.25 12.16 15.66
N ARG A 300 4.91 13.03 16.62
CA ARG A 300 3.76 13.94 16.54
C ARG A 300 3.87 14.99 15.44
N TRP A 301 5.08 15.34 14.99
CA TRP A 301 5.27 16.27 13.88
C TRP A 301 5.17 15.59 12.51
N MET A 302 5.52 14.31 12.39
CA MET A 302 5.60 13.64 11.09
C MET A 302 4.31 13.00 10.62
N TRP A 303 3.56 12.40 11.54
CA TRP A 303 2.31 11.70 11.29
C TRP A 303 1.40 11.87 12.50
N PRO A 304 0.07 11.92 12.37
CA PRO A 304 -0.79 11.97 13.54
C PRO A 304 -0.69 10.64 14.28
N ALA A 305 0.08 10.63 15.37
CA ALA A 305 0.22 9.49 16.25
C ALA A 305 -1.18 9.04 16.73
N ARG A 306 -1.37 7.73 16.95
CA ARG A 306 -2.58 7.13 17.53
C ARG A 306 -3.84 7.07 16.64
N THR A 307 -3.78 7.59 15.40
CA THR A 307 -4.81 7.41 14.36
C THR A 307 -5.39 6.01 14.31
N ARG A 308 -4.52 5.01 14.18
CA ARG A 308 -4.92 3.61 14.03
C ARG A 308 -5.57 2.99 15.27
N ARG A 309 -5.38 3.56 16.48
CA ARG A 309 -6.05 3.09 17.71
C ARG A 309 -7.54 3.42 17.70
N HIS A 310 -7.92 4.53 17.06
CA HIS A 310 -9.32 4.95 16.93
C HIS A 310 -10.01 4.35 15.70
N GLU A 311 -9.29 3.58 14.90
CA GLU A 311 -9.78 3.07 13.62
C GLU A 311 -11.03 2.19 13.76
N PRO A 312 -11.17 1.27 14.74
CA PRO A 312 -12.41 0.50 14.88
C PRO A 312 -13.65 1.37 15.08
N ALA A 313 -13.59 2.33 16.01
CA ALA A 313 -14.69 3.25 16.28
C ALA A 313 -14.98 4.18 15.09
N LEU A 314 -13.92 4.64 14.40
CA LEU A 314 -14.06 5.45 13.20
C LEU A 314 -14.71 4.66 12.04
N GLN A 315 -14.35 3.39 11.85
CA GLN A 315 -14.97 2.54 10.83
C GLN A 315 -16.45 2.31 11.11
N GLU A 316 -16.84 2.06 12.37
CA GLU A 316 -18.25 1.96 12.77
C GLU A 316 -19.02 3.26 12.46
N ALA A 317 -18.44 4.42 12.79
CA ALA A 317 -19.02 5.72 12.48
C ALA A 317 -19.19 5.92 10.95
N MET A 318 -18.16 5.60 10.16
CA MET A 318 -18.22 5.72 8.70
C MET A 318 -19.22 4.72 8.07
N ILE A 319 -19.35 3.51 8.60
CA ILE A 319 -20.39 2.56 8.18
C ILE A 319 -21.77 3.16 8.43
N ALA A 320 -22.01 3.74 9.62
CA ALA A 320 -23.27 4.39 9.95
C ALA A 320 -23.57 5.60 9.05
N ILE A 321 -22.57 6.43 8.73
CA ILE A 321 -22.71 7.58 7.83
C ILE A 321 -23.05 7.13 6.40
N THR A 322 -22.41 6.06 5.93
CA THR A 322 -22.50 5.63 4.54
C THR A 322 -23.63 4.65 4.27
N GLY A 323 -24.22 4.07 5.32
CA GLY A 323 -25.14 2.94 5.20
C GLY A 323 -24.47 1.69 4.61
N ALA A 324 -23.13 1.63 4.63
CA ALA A 324 -22.39 0.55 3.99
C ALA A 324 -22.76 -0.81 4.60
N GLY A 325 -22.91 -1.81 3.73
CA GLY A 325 -23.02 -3.21 4.16
C GLY A 325 -21.74 -3.70 4.85
N PRO A 326 -21.76 -4.92 5.42
CA PRO A 326 -20.58 -5.50 6.05
C PRO A 326 -19.40 -5.51 5.07
N VAL A 327 -18.22 -5.14 5.56
CA VAL A 327 -16.98 -5.27 4.79
C VAL A 327 -16.79 -6.74 4.48
N ARG A 328 -16.90 -7.12 3.20
CA ARG A 328 -16.69 -8.49 2.79
C ARG A 328 -15.24 -8.66 2.38
N VAL A 329 -14.61 -9.71 2.89
CA VAL A 329 -13.32 -10.20 2.38
C VAL A 329 -13.58 -11.03 1.12
N ASP A 330 -14.47 -10.57 0.24
CA ASP A 330 -14.91 -11.36 -0.90
C ASP A 330 -13.99 -11.21 -2.11
N ARG A 331 -13.91 -12.30 -2.87
CA ARG A 331 -12.91 -12.57 -3.90
C ARG A 331 -13.24 -11.84 -5.21
N PRO A 332 -12.33 -11.02 -5.75
CA PRO A 332 -12.08 -11.11 -7.18
C PRO A 332 -11.52 -12.52 -7.43
N ALA A 333 -12.33 -13.41 -8.01
CA ALA A 333 -11.86 -14.69 -8.52
C ALA A 333 -10.88 -14.39 -9.66
N GLY A 334 -9.60 -14.28 -9.33
CA GLY A 334 -8.61 -13.82 -10.29
C GLY A 334 -7.20 -14.01 -9.77
N ARG A 335 -6.32 -14.39 -10.70
CA ARG A 335 -4.90 -14.66 -10.42
C ARG A 335 -4.20 -13.51 -9.69
N ALA A 336 -4.56 -12.27 -10.00
CA ALA A 336 -3.99 -11.09 -9.37
C ALA A 336 -4.38 -10.98 -7.88
N SER A 337 -5.65 -11.23 -7.53
CA SER A 337 -6.11 -11.18 -6.14
C SER A 337 -5.47 -12.28 -5.31
N THR A 338 -5.34 -13.49 -5.87
CA THR A 338 -4.62 -14.60 -5.21
C THR A 338 -3.16 -14.22 -4.93
N ALA A 339 -2.49 -13.58 -5.88
CA ALA A 339 -1.11 -13.14 -5.73
C ALA A 339 -0.94 -12.07 -4.64
N ILE A 340 -1.84 -11.07 -4.58
CA ILE A 340 -1.86 -10.02 -3.55
C ILE A 340 -2.06 -10.62 -2.16
N ARG A 341 -3.05 -11.51 -2.00
CA ARG A 341 -3.30 -12.17 -0.70
C ARG A 341 -2.14 -13.06 -0.29
N ALA A 342 -1.55 -13.80 -1.23
CA ALA A 342 -0.41 -14.66 -0.94
C ALA A 342 0.84 -13.86 -0.54
N ALA A 343 0.92 -12.58 -0.92
CA ALA A 343 1.94 -11.64 -0.46
C ALA A 343 1.66 -11.07 0.95
N GLY A 344 0.58 -11.50 1.62
CA GLY A 344 0.22 -11.04 2.98
C GLY A 344 -0.56 -9.71 3.01
N LEU A 345 -1.01 -9.23 1.85
CA LEU A 345 -1.78 -7.99 1.73
C LEU A 345 -3.30 -8.28 1.67
N ALA A 346 -4.10 -7.34 2.15
CA ALA A 346 -5.54 -7.47 2.20
C ALA A 346 -6.19 -6.90 0.95
N VAL A 347 -7.28 -7.54 0.52
CA VAL A 347 -8.19 -7.04 -0.51
C VAL A 347 -9.59 -7.09 0.07
N VAL A 348 -10.28 -5.95 0.07
CA VAL A 348 -11.67 -5.86 0.57
C VAL A 348 -12.57 -5.27 -0.49
N GLU A 349 -13.83 -5.71 -0.47
CA GLU A 349 -14.93 -5.09 -1.17
C GLU A 349 -16.08 -4.85 -0.19
N VAL A 350 -16.66 -3.67 -0.24
CA VAL A 350 -17.79 -3.26 0.58
C VAL A 350 -19.01 -3.30 -0.31
N ALA A 351 -20.02 -4.07 0.12
CA ALA A 351 -21.29 -4.12 -0.59
C ALA A 351 -21.90 -2.71 -0.69
N PRO A 352 -22.56 -2.36 -1.81
CA PRO A 352 -23.23 -1.07 -1.95
C PRO A 352 -24.09 -0.79 -0.71
#